data_AF-A0A0A1HT24-F1
#
_entry.id   AF-A0A0A1HT24-F1
#
_cell.length_a   1.000
_cell.length_b   1.000
_cell.length_c   1.000
_cell.angle_alpha   90.00
_cell.angle_beta   90.00
_cell.angle_gamma   90.00
#
_symmetry.space_group_name_H-M   'P 1'
#
loop_
_entity.id
_entity.type
_entity.pdbx_description
1 polymer ?
#
loop_
_entity_poly.entity_id
_entity_poly.type
_entity_poly.pdbx_seq_one_letter_code
_entity_poly.pdbx_strand_id
1 'polypeptide(L)'
;MARETEAQLCRLMETLAQQAGQPPYSLLDIRLVLQNTSARSTFLRWRTRDFARMGVAVWEHQVSNKALPQAVREGLHRFECERIALNLQMSVVHSLYRQASTCAIKMASAERLLRQFTPTAEISR
;
A
#
# COMPACT_ATOMS: atom_id res chain seq x y z
N MET A 1 4.47 -15.73 0.92
CA MET A 1 5.20 -14.66 1.67
C MET A 1 4.99 -13.28 1.03
N ALA A 2 5.91 -12.64 0.30
CA ALA A 2 5.72 -11.23 -0.12
C ALA A 2 4.43 -10.96 -0.94
N ARG A 3 4.20 -11.71 -2.03
CA ARG A 3 2.97 -11.61 -2.83
C ARG A 3 1.68 -11.93 -2.06
N GLU A 4 1.79 -12.80 -1.06
CA GLU A 4 0.67 -13.20 -0.23
C GLU A 4 0.31 -12.13 0.79
N THR A 5 1.31 -11.49 1.39
CA THR A 5 1.15 -10.31 2.23
C THR A 5 0.56 -9.15 1.43
N GLU A 6 1.05 -8.90 0.21
CA GLU A 6 0.45 -7.89 -0.71
C GLU A 6 -1.02 -8.20 -0.98
N ALA A 7 -1.37 -9.45 -1.31
CA ALA A 7 -2.74 -9.86 -1.55
C ALA A 7 -3.64 -9.67 -0.30
N GLN A 8 -3.10 -9.94 0.89
CA GLN A 8 -3.81 -9.69 2.15
C GLN A 8 -4.05 -8.19 2.38
N LEU A 9 -3.03 -7.36 2.14
CA LEU A 9 -3.17 -5.91 2.24
C LEU A 9 -4.21 -5.37 1.26
N CYS A 10 -4.22 -5.86 0.02
CA CYS A 10 -5.26 -5.50 -0.96
C CYS A 10 -6.67 -5.83 -0.45
N ARG A 11 -6.90 -7.03 0.10
CA ARG A 11 -8.21 -7.39 0.67
C ARG A 11 -8.63 -6.49 1.83
N LEU A 12 -7.69 -6.11 2.70
CA LEU A 12 -7.95 -5.18 3.80
C LEU A 12 -8.29 -3.78 3.26
N MET A 13 -7.57 -3.31 2.24
CA MET A 13 -7.87 -2.05 1.57
C MET A 13 -9.25 -2.06 0.89
N GLU A 14 -9.60 -3.15 0.20
CA GLU A 14 -10.92 -3.35 -0.40
C GLU A 14 -12.03 -3.28 0.65
N THR A 15 -11.84 -3.99 1.77
CA THR A 15 -12.78 -3.96 2.90
C THR A 15 -12.95 -2.55 3.43
N LEU A 16 -11.86 -1.82 3.62
CA LEU A 16 -11.90 -0.44 4.13
C LEU A 16 -12.63 0.51 3.17
N ALA A 17 -12.34 0.41 1.87
CA ALA A 17 -13.01 1.21 0.85
C ALA A 17 -14.52 0.89 0.79
N GLN A 18 -14.90 -0.39 0.92
CA GLN A 18 -16.31 -0.81 0.97
C GLN A 18 -17.03 -0.24 2.20
N GLN A 19 -16.40 -0.27 3.38
CA GLN A 19 -16.94 0.32 4.60
C GLN A 19 -17.13 1.84 4.49
N ALA A 20 -16.13 2.54 3.95
CA ALA A 20 -16.23 3.98 3.65
C ALA A 20 -17.27 4.29 2.55
N GLY A 21 -17.65 3.28 1.76
CA GLY A 21 -18.69 3.34 0.75
C GLY A 21 -20.11 3.13 1.28
N GLN A 22 -20.30 2.89 2.58
CA GLN A 22 -21.62 2.74 3.21
C GLN A 22 -22.13 4.03 3.85
N PRO A 23 -23.46 4.20 4.01
CA PRO A 23 -24.01 5.32 4.78
C PRO A 23 -23.47 5.33 6.23
N PRO A 24 -23.26 6.51 6.84
CA PRO A 24 -23.53 7.84 6.27
C PRO A 24 -22.43 8.37 5.34
N TYR A 25 -21.27 7.73 5.27
CA TYR A 25 -20.10 8.21 4.53
C TYR A 25 -20.32 8.24 3.01
N SER A 26 -21.11 7.30 2.50
CA SER A 26 -21.52 7.25 1.10
C SER A 26 -22.27 8.52 0.67
N LEU A 27 -22.88 9.26 1.59
CA LEU A 27 -23.63 10.50 1.32
C LEU A 27 -22.72 11.73 1.20
N LEU A 28 -21.47 11.65 1.63
CA LEU A 28 -20.48 12.72 1.52
C LEU A 28 -19.95 12.88 0.08
N ASP A 29 -19.45 14.06 -0.27
CA ASP A 29 -18.93 14.37 -1.62
C ASP A 29 -17.50 13.86 -1.87
N ILE A 30 -17.04 12.97 -0.99
CA ILE A 30 -15.75 12.31 -1.07
C ILE A 30 -15.92 10.79 -1.14
N ARG A 31 -14.88 10.11 -1.62
CA ARG A 31 -14.77 8.65 -1.68
C ARG A 31 -13.36 8.21 -1.31
N LEU A 32 -13.27 7.13 -0.54
CA LEU A 32 -12.04 6.35 -0.37
C LEU A 32 -12.02 5.25 -1.42
N VAL A 33 -10.98 5.20 -2.24
CA VAL A 33 -10.90 4.24 -3.34
C VAL A 33 -9.52 3.62 -3.48
N LEU A 34 -9.47 2.46 -4.11
CA LEU A 34 -8.24 1.82 -4.54
C LEU A 34 -7.74 2.46 -5.84
N GLN A 35 -6.43 2.70 -5.91
CA GLN A 35 -5.73 3.18 -7.09
C GLN A 35 -4.51 2.30 -7.35
N ASN A 36 -4.43 1.76 -8.55
CA ASN A 36 -3.27 1.01 -9.03
C ASN A 36 -2.20 1.97 -9.57
N THR A 37 -0.94 1.66 -9.31
CA THR A 37 0.21 2.37 -9.86
C THR A 37 0.82 1.60 -11.04
N SER A 38 1.67 2.26 -11.82
CA SER A 38 2.46 1.62 -12.88
C SER A 38 3.39 0.51 -12.35
N ALA A 39 3.77 0.56 -11.07
CA ALA A 39 4.55 -0.47 -10.38
C ALA A 39 3.69 -1.64 -9.87
N ARG A 40 2.44 -1.77 -10.34
CA ARG A 40 1.46 -2.79 -9.92
C ARG A 40 1.15 -2.79 -8.42
N SER A 41 1.43 -1.69 -7.72
CA SER A 41 1.03 -1.52 -6.33
C SER A 41 -0.35 -0.90 -6.24
N THR A 42 -1.14 -1.31 -5.25
CA THR A 42 -2.46 -0.73 -4.99
C THR A 42 -2.40 0.11 -3.73
N PHE A 43 -2.97 1.31 -3.78
CA PHE A 43 -3.06 2.22 -2.63
C PHE A 43 -4.46 2.77 -2.46
N LEU A 44 -4.81 3.11 -1.22
CA LEU A 44 -6.03 3.84 -0.93
C LEU A 44 -5.83 5.35 -1.11
N ARG A 45 -6.82 6.01 -1.69
CA ARG A 45 -6.81 7.45 -2.00
C ARG A 45 -8.18 8.06 -1.74
N TRP A 46 -8.18 9.22 -1.09
CA TRP A 46 -9.34 10.10 -1.05
C TRP A 46 -9.49 10.80 -2.39
N ARG A 47 -10.72 10.95 -2.86
CA ARG A 47 -11.06 11.73 -4.04
C ARG A 47 -12.44 12.33 -3.94
N THR A 48 -12.71 13.38 -4.72
CA THR A 48 -14.06 13.92 -4.88
C THR A 48 -14.91 12.96 -5.71
N ARG A 49 -16.24 13.04 -5.56
CA ARG A 49 -17.19 12.20 -6.31
C ARG A 49 -17.11 12.38 -7.84
N ASP A 50 -16.80 13.60 -8.27
CA ASP A 50 -16.60 13.96 -9.68
C ASP A 50 -15.22 13.59 -10.22
N PHE A 51 -14.36 12.98 -9.38
CA PHE A 51 -12.99 12.59 -9.70
C PHE A 51 -12.05 13.76 -10.06
N ALA A 52 -12.47 15.01 -9.87
CA ALA A 52 -11.69 16.19 -10.23
C ALA A 52 -10.53 16.46 -9.27
N ARG A 53 -10.66 16.08 -8.00
CA ARG A 53 -9.65 16.30 -6.95
C ARG A 53 -9.35 15.01 -6.20
N MET A 54 -8.12 14.90 -5.72
CA MET A 54 -7.60 13.72 -5.04
C MET A 54 -6.63 14.10 -3.93
N GLY A 55 -6.45 13.20 -2.98
CA GLY A 55 -5.46 13.31 -1.91
C GLY A 55 -6.06 13.76 -0.58
N VAL A 56 -5.19 13.90 0.42
CA VAL A 56 -5.59 14.21 1.80
C VAL A 56 -6.36 15.52 1.92
N ALA A 57 -6.04 16.52 1.08
CA ALA A 57 -6.75 17.80 1.05
C ALA A 57 -8.27 17.66 0.79
N VAL A 58 -8.69 16.64 0.05
CA VAL A 58 -10.12 16.35 -0.16
C VAL A 58 -10.79 15.90 1.14
N TRP A 59 -10.11 15.05 1.91
CA TRP A 59 -10.58 14.60 3.22
C TRP A 59 -10.56 15.75 4.24
N GLU A 60 -9.49 16.57 4.27
CA GLU A 60 -9.36 17.73 5.15
C GLU A 60 -10.49 18.74 4.94
N HIS A 61 -10.85 18.99 3.68
CA HIS A 61 -11.98 19.86 3.34
C HIS A 61 -13.30 19.30 3.85
N GLN A 62 -13.57 18.01 3.62
CA GLN A 62 -14.81 17.36 4.05
C GLN A 62 -14.94 17.33 5.58
N VAL A 63 -13.87 16.96 6.29
CA VAL A 63 -13.85 16.87 7.74
C VAL A 63 -13.98 18.27 8.36
N SER A 64 -13.49 19.32 7.71
CA SER A 64 -13.61 20.70 8.18
C SER A 64 -15.03 21.29 8.07
N ASN A 65 -15.96 20.61 7.40
CA ASN A 65 -17.34 21.07 7.30
C ASN A 65 -17.99 21.14 8.70
N LYS A 66 -18.40 22.34 9.12
CA LYS A 66 -19.02 22.59 10.43
C LYS A 66 -20.38 21.94 10.61
N ALA A 67 -21.10 21.66 9.52
CA ALA A 67 -22.38 20.97 9.55
C ALA A 67 -22.24 19.44 9.68
N LEU A 68 -21.02 18.89 9.59
CA LEU A 68 -20.78 17.46 9.69
C LEU A 68 -20.95 16.97 11.14
N PRO A 69 -21.84 15.99 11.40
CA PRO A 69 -22.00 15.45 12.75
C PRO A 69 -20.69 14.89 13.31
N GLN A 70 -20.45 15.08 14.60
CA GLN A 70 -19.21 14.68 15.27
C GLN A 70 -18.91 13.18 15.12
N ALA A 71 -19.91 12.30 15.23
CA ALA A 71 -19.72 10.87 15.03
C ALA A 71 -19.22 10.51 13.61
N VAL A 72 -19.67 11.25 12.59
CA VAL A 72 -19.19 11.05 11.20
C VAL A 72 -17.76 11.54 11.06
N ARG A 73 -17.40 12.64 11.75
CA ARG A 73 -16.03 13.18 11.80
C ARG A 73 -15.05 12.15 12.40
N GLU A 74 -15.43 11.52 13.49
CA GLU A 74 -14.63 10.46 14.15
C GLU A 74 -14.47 9.23 13.25
N GLY A 75 -15.53 8.84 12.54
CA GLY A 75 -15.47 7.78 11.54
C GLY A 75 -14.52 8.10 10.39
N LEU A 76 -14.59 9.32 9.83
CA LEU A 76 -13.66 9.79 8.80
C LEU A 76 -12.21 9.84 9.30
N HIS A 77 -11.99 10.22 10.55
CA HIS A 77 -10.67 10.18 11.18
C HIS A 77 -10.12 8.75 11.25
N ARG A 78 -10.94 7.78 11.70
CA ARG A 78 -10.54 6.37 11.71
C ARG A 78 -10.18 5.86 10.31
N PHE A 79 -10.99 6.16 9.30
CA PHE A 79 -10.68 5.78 7.91
C PHE A 79 -9.35 6.36 7.43
N GLU A 80 -9.02 7.60 7.79
CA GLU A 80 -7.73 8.20 7.43
C GLU A 80 -6.56 7.53 8.14
N CYS A 81 -6.66 7.22 9.43
CA CYS A 81 -5.64 6.48 10.15
C CYS A 81 -5.38 5.10 9.52
N GLU A 82 -6.44 4.35 9.20
CA GLU A 82 -6.32 3.04 8.58
C GLU A 82 -5.76 3.12 7.15
N ARG A 83 -6.17 4.14 6.38
CA ARG A 83 -5.58 4.42 5.06
C ARG A 83 -4.08 4.65 5.14
N ILE A 84 -3.63 5.49 6.09
CA ILE A 84 -2.21 5.77 6.32
C ILE A 84 -1.46 4.49 6.65
N ALA A 85 -1.97 3.70 7.60
CA ALA A 85 -1.34 2.46 8.04
C ALA A 85 -1.24 1.42 6.91
N LEU A 86 -2.33 1.16 6.17
CA LEU A 86 -2.35 0.20 5.08
C LEU A 86 -1.44 0.62 3.92
N ASN A 87 -1.45 1.90 3.55
CA ASN A 87 -0.57 2.41 2.49
C ASN A 87 0.92 2.34 2.90
N LEU A 88 1.24 2.58 4.16
CA LEU A 88 2.59 2.40 4.70
C LEU A 88 3.00 0.93 4.63
N GLN A 89 2.16 0.02 5.12
CA GLN A 89 2.44 -1.42 5.09
C GLN A 89 2.70 -1.92 3.66
N MET A 90 1.88 -1.51 2.69
CA MET A 90 2.09 -1.83 1.28
C MET A 90 3.45 -1.31 0.77
N SER A 91 3.80 -0.07 1.11
CA SER A 91 5.08 0.54 0.72
C SER A 91 6.28 -0.22 1.31
N VAL A 92 6.19 -0.61 2.58
CA VAL A 92 7.24 -1.37 3.30
C VAL A 92 7.42 -2.75 2.69
N VAL A 93 6.33 -3.50 2.47
CA VAL A 93 6.37 -4.84 1.85
C VAL A 93 7.04 -4.78 0.48
N HIS A 94 6.62 -3.83 -0.36
CA HIS A 94 7.21 -3.63 -1.68
C HIS A 94 8.70 -3.28 -1.61
N SER A 95 9.10 -2.41 -0.67
CA SER A 95 10.51 -2.02 -0.51
C SER A 95 11.37 -3.21 -0.07
N LEU A 96 10.94 -3.93 0.97
CA LEU A 96 11.65 -5.10 1.49
C LEU A 96 11.77 -6.19 0.43
N TYR A 97 10.71 -6.46 -0.33
CA TYR A 97 10.75 -7.45 -1.39
C TYR A 97 11.76 -7.12 -2.49
N ARG A 98 11.79 -5.87 -2.95
CA ARG A 98 12.77 -5.41 -3.94
C ARG A 98 14.20 -5.52 -3.40
N GLN A 99 14.42 -5.11 -2.15
CA GLN A 99 15.72 -5.18 -1.51
C GLN A 99 16.21 -6.62 -1.35
N ALA A 100 15.35 -7.52 -0.87
CA ALA A 100 15.65 -8.95 -0.72
C ALA A 100 16.01 -9.59 -2.07
N SER A 101 15.23 -9.29 -3.12
CA SER A 101 15.48 -9.80 -4.47
C SER A 101 16.81 -9.29 -5.03
N THR A 102 17.09 -8.00 -4.84
CA THR A 102 18.36 -7.39 -5.25
C THR A 102 19.54 -8.00 -4.51
N CYS A 103 19.39 -8.25 -3.20
CA CYS A 103 20.42 -8.88 -2.37
C CYS A 103 20.73 -10.30 -2.87
N ALA A 104 19.71 -11.13 -3.09
CA ALA A 104 19.87 -12.49 -3.59
C ALA A 104 20.62 -12.52 -4.95
N ILE A 105 20.31 -11.61 -5.86
CA ILE A 105 21.02 -11.50 -7.16
C ILE A 105 22.50 -11.16 -6.95
N LYS A 106 22.80 -10.21 -6.07
CA LYS A 106 24.19 -9.81 -5.77
C LYS A 106 24.98 -10.95 -5.13
N MET A 107 24.39 -11.66 -4.18
CA MET A 107 25.01 -12.83 -3.53
C MET A 107 25.29 -13.94 -4.56
N ALA A 108 24.30 -14.29 -5.39
CA ALA A 108 24.49 -15.29 -6.45
C ALA A 108 25.57 -14.88 -7.47
N SER A 109 25.69 -13.59 -7.77
CA SER A 109 26.76 -13.07 -8.63
C SER A 109 28.14 -13.22 -7.97
N ALA A 110 28.25 -12.94 -6.67
CA ALA A 110 29.49 -13.12 -5.92
C ALA A 110 29.92 -14.59 -5.85
N GLU A 111 28.98 -15.50 -5.59
CA GLU A 111 29.22 -16.94 -5.62
C GLU A 111 29.69 -17.42 -7.00
N ARG A 112 29.05 -16.94 -8.08
CA ARG A 112 29.44 -17.27 -9.46
C ARG A 112 30.86 -16.82 -9.75
N LEU A 113 31.23 -15.62 -9.30
CA LEU A 113 32.58 -15.09 -9.47
C LEU A 113 33.61 -15.97 -8.73
N LEU A 114 33.33 -16.32 -7.46
CA LEU A 114 34.22 -17.21 -6.69
C LEU A 114 34.45 -18.54 -7.40
N ARG A 115 33.39 -19.17 -7.92
CA ARG A 115 33.48 -20.45 -8.66
C ARG A 115 34.32 -20.39 -9.92
N GLN A 116 34.51 -19.22 -10.54
CA GLN A 116 35.39 -19.07 -11.70
C GLN A 116 36.88 -19.16 -11.33
N PHE A 117 37.22 -18.88 -10.08
CA PHE A 117 38.60 -18.86 -9.58
C PHE A 117 38.93 -20.03 -8.64
N THR A 118 37.93 -20.82 -8.22
CA THR A 118 38.18 -22.08 -7.50
C THR A 118 38.51 -23.18 -8.51
N PRO A 119 39.76 -23.66 -8.60
CA PRO A 119 40.10 -24.77 -9.49
C PRO A 119 39.42 -26.05 -8.99
N THR A 120 38.95 -26.91 -9.90
CA THR A 120 38.40 -28.25 -9.60
C THR A 120 39.40 -29.20 -8.89
N ALA A 121 40.60 -28.73 -8.58
CA ALA A 121 41.74 -29.53 -8.14
C ALA A 121 41.89 -29.66 -6.61
N GLU A 122 40.81 -29.74 -5.84
CA GLU A 122 40.87 -30.18 -4.42
C GLU A 122 39.67 -31.07 -4.02
N ILE A 123 39.11 -31.84 -4.96
CA ILE A 123 38.18 -32.94 -4.65
C ILE A 123 38.79 -34.26 -5.14
N SER A 124 39.93 -34.64 -4.56
CA SER A 124 40.43 -36.02 -4.54
C SER A 124 41.61 -36.09 -3.58
N ARG A 125 41.35 -36.49 -2.33
CA ARG A 125 42.19 -37.36 -1.50
C ARG A 125 41.43 -37.80 -0.26
#